data_AF-A0A5J4VV21-F1
#
_entry.id   AF-A0A5J4VV21-F1
#
_cell.length_a   1.000
_cell.length_b   1.000
_cell.length_c   1.000
_cell.angle_alpha   90.00
_cell.angle_beta   90.00
_cell.angle_gamma   90.00
#
_symmetry.space_group_name_H-M   'P 1'
#
loop_
_entity.id
_entity.type
_entity.pdbx_description
1 polymer ?
#
loop_
_entity_poly.entity_id
_entity_poly.type
_entity_poly.pdbx_seq_one_letter_code
_entity_poly.pdbx_strand_id
1 'polypeptide(L)'
;MRPTPRVVHLCQNNKLGFFITTKQNSAKISQIEKNPFVAVSVYPGQGYESAVAHCTAQISSEQRLLDLAWSDDLKQAGYSGKTDPQLRVIQFTLHSVTFGDKTYAGIPIDKALYERLTSGDVPGLASGPFQTKEVNELLKDLYKTKTNAHLATMNGVGPEERILETFYKDGVGLYQITSLGSQKVRQIHANANVSILLENKGKMEQVVVDAVGRVCTNLDIKKQVWHEGLKDWFDDSPEMKDMVVLIYQPRKVVIHSVTAPTRILQCDILKYDRDLLVAKTIQAAKLPYHVTTVDQDGVLRTRLMTTLKFHQTLGFSFITLGTSRKVGHLEKNCTAVITTFKNDTADAYTMEAEVVPQQGLQFLIPTWYEEFKSFGYKGADDQKRFLLQVNPKFAMVGNVKGRY
;
A
#
# COMPACT_ATOMS: atom_id res chain seq x y z
N MET A 1 6.01 -1.77 4.84
CA MET A 1 5.91 -0.30 4.83
C MET A 1 4.50 0.06 4.42
N ARG A 2 3.91 1.10 5.01
CA ARG A 2 2.53 1.53 4.73
C ARG A 2 2.57 2.90 4.04
N PRO A 3 1.66 3.17 3.08
CA PRO A 3 1.56 4.50 2.50
C PRO A 3 1.16 5.51 3.57
N THR A 4 1.72 6.71 3.51
CA THR A 4 1.44 7.81 4.46
C THR A 4 1.25 9.10 3.67
N PRO A 5 0.11 9.32 3.03
CA PRO A 5 -0.13 10.53 2.24
C PRO A 5 -0.09 11.78 3.14
N ARG A 6 0.26 12.92 2.54
CA ARG A 6 0.22 14.23 3.20
C ARG A 6 0.07 15.31 2.15
N VAL A 7 -0.80 16.28 2.41
CA VAL A 7 -0.88 17.49 1.58
C VAL A 7 0.33 18.36 1.89
N VAL A 8 1.02 18.76 0.83
CA VAL A 8 2.24 19.57 0.89
C VAL A 8 2.15 20.68 -0.15
N HIS A 9 2.87 21.77 0.11
CA HIS A 9 3.03 22.83 -0.87
C HIS A 9 4.17 22.45 -1.83
N LEU A 10 3.80 21.87 -2.98
CA LEU A 10 4.75 21.50 -4.02
C LEU A 10 5.26 22.75 -4.75
N CYS A 11 6.57 22.97 -4.70
CA CYS A 11 7.24 24.07 -5.38
C CYS A 11 7.91 23.58 -6.67
N GLN A 12 8.08 24.49 -7.63
CA GLN A 12 8.89 24.26 -8.81
C GLN A 12 9.78 25.47 -9.08
N ASN A 13 11.05 25.24 -9.43
CA ASN A 13 11.87 26.25 -10.08
C ASN A 13 12.83 25.62 -11.09
N ASN A 14 13.35 26.45 -12.01
CA ASN A 14 14.17 25.98 -13.14
C ASN A 14 15.50 25.35 -12.74
N LYS A 15 16.01 25.59 -11.53
CA LYS A 15 17.31 25.08 -11.06
C LYS A 15 17.17 23.84 -10.18
N LEU A 16 16.09 23.71 -9.42
CA LEU A 16 15.83 22.62 -8.48
C LEU A 16 14.89 21.56 -9.03
N GLY A 17 14.11 21.86 -10.07
CA GLY A 17 12.98 21.04 -10.48
C GLY A 17 11.83 21.15 -9.46
N PHE A 18 11.13 20.05 -9.22
CA PHE A 18 10.06 19.96 -8.22
C PHE A 18 10.62 19.65 -6.84
N PHE A 19 10.16 20.36 -5.81
CA PHE A 19 10.62 20.16 -4.44
C PHE A 19 9.58 20.55 -3.40
N ILE A 20 9.79 20.12 -2.16
CA ILE A 20 9.13 20.68 -0.96
C ILE A 20 10.19 21.05 0.08
N THR A 21 9.83 21.94 0.99
CA THR A 21 10.62 22.24 2.19
C THR A 21 10.00 21.60 3.42
N THR A 22 10.82 21.09 4.33
CA THR A 22 10.36 20.52 5.61
C THR A 22 11.40 20.69 6.71
N LYS A 23 11.01 20.37 7.95
CA LYS A 23 11.93 20.32 9.09
C LYS A 23 12.68 18.98 9.13
N GLN A 24 13.94 19.01 9.55
CA GLN A 24 14.80 17.83 9.72
C GLN A 24 14.16 16.75 10.61
N ASN A 25 13.46 17.16 11.65
CA ASN A 25 12.78 16.25 12.57
C ASN A 25 11.38 15.81 12.10
N SER A 26 10.96 16.18 10.89
CA SER A 26 9.64 15.78 10.38
C SER A 26 9.61 14.27 10.09
N ALA A 27 8.47 13.64 10.35
CA ALA A 27 8.25 12.22 10.04
C ALA A 27 8.49 11.89 8.55
N LYS A 28 8.39 12.87 7.66
CA LYS A 28 8.62 12.70 6.21
C LYS A 28 10.09 12.41 5.89
N ILE A 29 11.03 13.00 6.64
CA ILE A 29 12.47 12.72 6.50
C ILE A 29 12.72 11.23 6.75
N SER A 30 12.30 10.72 7.91
CA SER A 30 12.49 9.31 8.25
C SER A 30 11.72 8.34 7.35
N GLN A 31 10.61 8.77 6.73
CA GLN A 31 9.88 7.96 5.76
C GLN A 31 10.66 7.84 4.44
N ILE A 32 11.19 8.94 3.93
CA ILE A 32 11.96 8.98 2.68
C ILE A 32 13.31 8.27 2.84
N GLU A 33 13.97 8.42 3.99
CA GLU A 33 15.20 7.68 4.30
C GLU A 33 15.00 6.16 4.26
N LYS A 34 13.83 5.67 4.70
CA LYS A 34 13.49 4.24 4.65
C LYS A 34 13.09 3.78 3.25
N ASN A 35 12.45 4.66 2.48
CA ASN A 35 12.02 4.38 1.13
C ASN A 35 11.92 5.68 0.31
N PRO A 36 12.85 5.91 -0.62
CA PRO A 36 12.85 7.12 -1.43
C PRO A 36 11.77 7.11 -2.52
N PHE A 37 11.11 5.98 -2.79
CA PHE A 37 10.07 5.90 -3.81
C PHE A 37 8.76 6.51 -3.28
N VAL A 38 8.29 7.56 -3.96
CA VAL A 38 7.11 8.34 -3.57
C VAL A 38 6.19 8.56 -4.78
N ALA A 39 4.93 8.85 -4.49
CA ALA A 39 4.00 9.38 -5.47
C ALA A 39 3.66 10.82 -5.09
N VAL A 40 3.59 11.68 -6.11
CA VAL A 40 3.10 13.05 -5.97
C VAL A 40 1.87 13.15 -6.84
N SER A 41 0.71 13.37 -6.24
CA SER A 41 -0.51 13.65 -6.99
C SER A 41 -0.88 15.12 -6.93
N VAL A 42 -1.44 15.62 -8.03
CA VAL A 42 -2.03 16.95 -8.13
C VAL A 42 -3.45 16.78 -8.66
N TYR A 43 -4.42 17.27 -7.88
CA TYR A 43 -5.81 17.31 -8.28
C TYR A 43 -6.15 18.70 -8.83
N PRO A 44 -6.61 18.81 -10.09
CA PRO A 44 -6.91 20.10 -10.72
C PRO A 44 -8.17 20.78 -10.17
N GLY A 45 -8.89 20.16 -9.21
CA GLY A 45 -10.08 20.73 -8.60
C GLY A 45 -11.38 20.48 -9.37
N GLN A 46 -11.31 19.95 -10.59
CA GLN A 46 -12.45 19.59 -11.44
C GLN A 46 -12.29 18.16 -12.00
N GLY A 47 -13.42 17.45 -12.13
CA GLY A 47 -13.44 16.07 -12.65
C GLY A 47 -12.89 15.03 -11.66
N TYR A 48 -12.55 13.85 -12.17
CA TYR A 48 -11.98 12.74 -11.37
C TYR A 48 -10.51 12.46 -11.71
N GLU A 49 -9.94 13.20 -12.65
CA GLU A 49 -8.57 13.00 -13.12
C GLU A 49 -7.58 13.75 -12.23
N SER A 50 -6.65 13.01 -11.64
CA SER A 50 -5.47 13.57 -10.96
C SER A 50 -4.23 13.28 -11.80
N ALA A 51 -3.33 14.24 -11.88
CA ALA A 51 -1.98 13.96 -12.36
C ALA A 51 -1.24 13.22 -11.24
N VAL A 52 -0.76 12.01 -11.50
CA VAL A 52 -0.01 11.19 -10.54
C VAL A 52 1.38 10.96 -11.08
N ALA A 53 2.38 11.54 -10.42
CA ALA A 53 3.78 11.35 -10.73
C ALA A 53 4.37 10.26 -9.83
N HIS A 54 5.06 9.28 -10.43
CA HIS A 54 5.92 8.36 -9.69
C HIS A 54 7.33 8.94 -9.66
N CYS A 55 7.83 9.15 -8.45
CA CYS A 55 9.08 9.87 -8.23
C CYS A 55 9.99 9.10 -7.28
N THR A 56 11.25 9.50 -7.28
CA THR A 56 12.13 9.29 -6.14
C THR A 56 12.41 10.62 -5.45
N ALA A 57 12.51 10.58 -4.13
CA ALA A 57 12.74 11.74 -3.28
C ALA A 57 14.16 11.74 -2.72
N GLN A 58 14.82 12.89 -2.78
CA GLN A 58 16.14 13.11 -2.19
C GLN A 58 16.05 14.24 -1.17
N ILE A 59 16.50 13.96 0.05
CA ILE A 59 16.63 14.95 1.12
C ILE A 59 17.99 15.64 0.97
N SER A 60 18.00 16.97 1.07
CA SER A 60 19.23 17.76 1.08
C SER A 60 19.24 18.80 2.19
N SER A 61 20.43 18.99 2.75
CA SER A 61 20.81 20.07 3.65
C SER A 61 21.90 20.97 3.04
N GLU A 62 22.20 20.83 1.76
CA GLU A 62 23.22 21.62 1.07
C GLU A 62 22.80 23.08 0.98
N GLN A 63 23.63 24.00 1.47
CA GLN A 63 23.29 25.44 1.54
C GLN A 63 22.90 26.02 0.18
N ARG A 64 23.56 25.59 -0.90
CA ARG A 64 23.22 26.01 -2.26
C ARG A 64 21.77 25.68 -2.62
N LEU A 65 21.27 24.51 -2.21
CA LEU A 65 19.90 24.10 -2.51
C LEU A 65 18.90 24.78 -1.58
N LEU A 66 19.27 24.96 -0.30
CA LEU A 66 18.47 25.73 0.65
C LEU A 66 18.27 27.18 0.19
N ASP A 67 19.34 27.82 -0.31
CA ASP A 67 19.30 29.18 -0.86
C ASP A 67 18.36 29.28 -2.07
N LEU A 68 18.33 28.27 -2.93
CA LEU A 68 17.44 28.22 -4.10
C LEU A 68 15.98 27.89 -3.76
N ALA A 69 15.75 27.20 -2.64
CA ALA A 69 14.42 26.82 -2.17
C ALA A 69 13.79 27.85 -1.23
N TRP A 70 14.57 28.81 -0.74
CA TRP A 70 14.12 29.78 0.25
C TRP A 70 13.08 30.75 -0.33
N SER A 71 12.01 30.97 0.43
CA SER A 71 11.09 32.10 0.27
C SER A 71 10.84 32.74 1.63
N ASP A 72 10.51 34.03 1.66
CA ASP A 72 10.22 34.73 2.92
C ASP A 72 8.97 34.19 3.64
N ASP A 73 8.07 33.53 2.92
CA ASP A 73 6.90 32.84 3.50
C ASP A 73 7.30 31.71 4.46
N LEU A 74 8.50 31.13 4.30
CA LEU A 74 9.02 30.12 5.23
C LEU A 74 9.22 30.70 6.65
N LYS A 75 9.39 32.02 6.81
CA LYS A 75 9.38 32.64 8.14
C LYS A 75 8.05 32.41 8.87
N GLN A 76 6.93 32.39 8.14
CA GLN A 76 5.60 32.10 8.70
C GLN A 76 5.48 30.63 9.14
N ALA A 77 6.23 29.72 8.51
CA ALA A 77 6.36 28.32 8.93
C ALA A 77 7.34 28.12 10.11
N GLY A 78 7.91 29.22 10.64
CA GLY A 78 8.76 29.24 11.83
C GLY A 78 10.22 28.92 11.56
N TYR A 79 10.73 29.14 10.33
CA TYR A 79 12.16 29.08 10.04
C TYR A 79 12.83 30.43 10.32
N SER A 80 14.02 30.39 10.92
CA SER A 80 14.83 31.58 11.24
C SER A 80 15.48 32.23 10.01
N GLY A 81 15.67 31.48 8.94
CA GLY A 81 16.31 31.93 7.70
C GLY A 81 16.69 30.77 6.79
N LYS A 82 17.28 31.09 5.63
CA LYS A 82 17.79 30.10 4.67
C LYS A 82 18.94 29.24 5.19
N THR A 83 19.55 29.63 6.31
CA THR A 83 20.60 28.89 7.03
C THR A 83 20.06 28.19 8.28
N ASP A 84 18.73 28.11 8.45
CA ASP A 84 18.13 27.45 9.60
C ASP A 84 18.56 25.96 9.65
N PRO A 85 19.13 25.48 10.76
CA PRO A 85 19.65 24.12 10.85
C PRO A 85 18.57 23.04 10.73
N GLN A 86 17.30 23.38 10.92
CA GLN A 86 16.16 22.48 10.74
C GLN A 86 15.65 22.48 9.29
N LEU A 87 15.97 23.46 8.45
CA LEU A 87 15.46 23.53 7.09
C LEU A 87 16.05 22.41 6.23
N ARG A 88 15.17 21.67 5.56
CA ARG A 88 15.53 20.65 4.56
C ARG A 88 14.73 20.86 3.30
N VAL A 89 15.35 20.54 2.18
CA VAL A 89 14.70 20.44 0.87
C VAL A 89 14.56 18.98 0.52
N ILE A 90 13.37 18.58 0.08
CA ILE A 90 13.12 17.29 -0.54
C ILE A 90 12.89 17.55 -2.02
N GLN A 91 13.82 17.10 -2.85
CA GLN A 91 13.72 17.19 -4.31
C GLN A 91 13.10 15.92 -4.87
N PHE A 92 12.34 16.05 -5.95
CA PHE A 92 11.72 14.92 -6.64
C PHE A 92 12.31 14.73 -8.04
N THR A 93 12.75 13.51 -8.31
CA THR A 93 13.08 13.04 -9.65
C THR A 93 11.85 12.33 -10.22
N LEU A 94 11.26 12.87 -11.28
CA LEU A 94 10.06 12.31 -11.91
C LEU A 94 10.47 11.16 -12.85
N HIS A 95 9.87 9.99 -12.65
CA HIS A 95 10.11 8.79 -13.45
C HIS A 95 8.98 8.50 -14.44
N SER A 96 7.77 8.84 -14.05
CA SER A 96 6.59 8.83 -14.92
C SER A 96 5.54 9.78 -14.36
N VAL A 97 4.64 10.24 -15.23
CA VAL A 97 3.44 10.97 -14.84
C VAL A 97 2.26 10.39 -15.59
N THR A 98 1.20 10.03 -14.88
CA THR A 98 -0.06 9.62 -15.48
C THR A 98 -1.09 10.73 -15.30
N PHE A 99 -1.80 11.08 -16.37
CA PHE A 99 -2.91 12.04 -16.35
C PHE A 99 -3.98 11.56 -17.32
N GLY A 100 -5.18 11.30 -16.79
CA GLY A 100 -6.22 10.60 -17.53
C GLY A 100 -5.78 9.21 -17.97
N ASP A 101 -5.91 8.92 -19.27
CA ASP A 101 -5.48 7.68 -19.92
C ASP A 101 -4.02 7.71 -20.41
N LYS A 102 -3.32 8.84 -20.26
CA LYS A 102 -1.97 9.05 -20.78
C LYS A 102 -0.93 8.87 -19.68
N THR A 103 0.16 8.17 -20.03
CA THR A 103 1.37 8.10 -19.21
C THR A 103 2.55 8.69 -19.97
N TYR A 104 3.22 9.63 -19.34
CA TYR A 104 4.43 10.29 -19.83
C TYR A 104 5.64 9.70 -19.12
N ALA A 105 6.65 9.29 -19.88
CA ALA A 105 7.90 8.81 -19.34
C ALA A 105 8.76 9.98 -18.83
N GLY A 106 9.36 9.80 -17.66
CA GLY A 106 10.34 10.71 -17.07
C GLY A 106 11.75 10.11 -17.12
N ILE A 107 12.56 10.48 -16.14
CA ILE A 107 13.93 9.96 -15.98
C ILE A 107 13.85 8.48 -15.58
N PRO A 108 14.58 7.56 -16.25
CA PRO A 108 14.61 6.16 -15.82
C PRO A 108 15.05 6.01 -14.37
N ILE A 109 14.45 5.05 -13.65
CA ILE A 109 14.84 4.76 -12.26
C ILE A 109 16.25 4.16 -12.26
N ASP A 110 17.15 4.76 -11.50
CA ASP A 110 18.44 4.16 -11.20
C ASP A 110 18.24 2.91 -10.33
N LYS A 111 18.74 1.77 -10.82
CA LYS A 111 18.60 0.48 -10.13
C LYS A 111 19.28 0.48 -8.75
N ALA A 112 20.33 1.29 -8.55
CA ALA A 112 20.99 1.43 -7.25
C ALA A 112 20.05 2.00 -6.17
N LEU A 113 18.97 2.70 -6.55
CA LEU A 113 17.98 3.20 -5.58
C LEU A 113 17.21 2.07 -4.88
N TYR A 114 17.08 0.89 -5.50
CA TYR A 114 16.46 -0.26 -4.83
C TYR A 114 17.32 -0.77 -3.67
N GLU A 115 18.64 -0.61 -3.73
CA GLU A 115 19.57 -1.00 -2.66
C GLU A 115 19.46 -0.09 -1.43
N ARG A 116 18.93 1.13 -1.62
CA ARG A 116 18.68 2.10 -0.53
C ARG A 116 17.44 1.78 0.31
N LEU A 117 16.64 0.79 -0.11
CA LEU A 117 15.49 0.35 0.69
C LEU A 117 16.02 -0.31 1.96
N THR A 118 15.77 0.32 3.11
CA THR A 118 16.23 -0.23 4.40
C THR A 118 15.66 -1.63 4.60
N SER A 119 16.43 -2.59 5.10
CA SER A 119 15.79 -3.84 5.56
C SER A 119 14.86 -3.54 6.74
N GLY A 120 13.68 -4.13 6.77
CA GLY A 120 12.71 -3.97 7.85
C GLY A 120 11.96 -5.27 8.11
N ASP A 121 11.25 -5.33 9.24
CA ASP A 121 10.40 -6.46 9.59
C ASP A 121 8.90 -6.09 9.57
N VAL A 122 8.03 -7.08 9.77
CA VAL A 122 6.60 -6.87 10.02
C VAL A 122 6.46 -5.97 11.25
N PRO A 123 5.70 -4.85 11.17
CA PRO A 123 5.48 -3.98 12.31
C PRO A 123 4.87 -4.74 13.49
N GLY A 124 5.32 -4.43 14.71
CA GLY A 124 4.70 -4.94 15.93
C GLY A 124 3.23 -4.49 16.07
N LEU A 125 2.50 -5.16 16.95
CA LEU A 125 1.13 -4.78 17.27
C LEU A 125 1.09 -3.43 18.00
N ALA A 126 0.06 -2.64 17.72
CA ALA A 126 -0.15 -1.39 18.45
C ALA A 126 -0.43 -1.65 19.93
N SER A 127 0.05 -0.76 20.79
CA SER A 127 -0.32 -0.69 22.20
C SER A 127 -1.42 0.36 22.41
N GLY A 128 -2.30 0.14 23.39
CA GLY A 128 -3.35 1.09 23.74
C GLY A 128 -2.81 2.38 24.39
N PRO A 129 -3.73 3.30 24.79
CA PRO A 129 -5.18 3.12 24.81
C PRO A 129 -5.80 3.10 23.41
N PHE A 130 -6.84 2.28 23.23
CA PHE A 130 -7.60 2.19 21.98
C PHE A 130 -8.84 3.08 22.03
N GLN A 131 -9.12 3.76 20.92
CA GLN A 131 -10.13 4.79 20.73
C GLN A 131 -11.03 4.45 19.54
N THR A 132 -11.28 3.16 19.29
CA THR A 132 -12.04 2.67 18.13
C THR A 132 -13.42 3.32 18.00
N LYS A 133 -14.11 3.54 19.12
CA LYS A 133 -15.42 4.22 19.12
C LYS A 133 -15.32 5.67 18.63
N GLU A 134 -14.36 6.43 19.15
CA GLU A 134 -14.10 7.82 18.75
C GLU A 134 -13.73 7.90 17.26
N VAL A 135 -12.90 6.96 16.78
CA VAL A 135 -12.56 6.87 15.35
C VAL A 135 -13.79 6.61 14.50
N ASN A 136 -14.66 5.66 14.88
CA ASN A 136 -15.87 5.37 14.13
C ASN A 136 -16.82 6.57 14.07
N GLU A 137 -17.01 7.28 15.18
CA GLU A 137 -17.82 8.50 15.24
C GLU A 137 -17.24 9.62 14.36
N LEU A 138 -15.91 9.82 14.41
CA LEU A 138 -15.21 10.79 13.57
C LEU A 138 -15.39 10.47 12.07
N LEU A 139 -15.17 9.22 11.67
CA LEU A 139 -15.30 8.81 10.26
C LEU A 139 -16.75 8.92 9.78
N LYS A 140 -17.72 8.59 10.63
CA LYS A 140 -19.13 8.78 10.32
C LYS A 140 -19.48 10.25 10.07
N ASP A 141 -18.94 11.16 10.86
CA ASP A 141 -19.14 12.60 10.69
C ASP A 141 -18.48 13.13 9.40
N LEU A 142 -17.19 12.81 9.19
CA LEU A 142 -16.41 13.27 8.04
C LEU A 142 -16.96 12.80 6.68
N TYR A 143 -17.55 11.60 6.65
CA TYR A 143 -18.07 10.96 5.45
C TYR A 143 -19.59 10.77 5.50
N LYS A 144 -20.29 11.62 6.27
CA LYS A 144 -21.77 11.65 6.35
C LYS A 144 -22.39 11.90 4.97
N THR A 145 -21.74 12.75 4.19
CA THR A 145 -22.02 12.93 2.76
C THR A 145 -20.94 12.26 1.95
N LYS A 146 -21.22 11.97 0.68
CA LYS A 146 -20.20 11.51 -0.26
C LYS A 146 -19.06 12.54 -0.30
N THR A 147 -17.83 12.08 -0.18
CA THR A 147 -16.65 12.96 -0.11
C THR A 147 -15.53 12.40 -0.98
N ASN A 148 -14.91 13.24 -1.79
CA ASN A 148 -13.70 12.88 -2.53
C ASN A 148 -12.53 12.75 -1.56
N ALA A 149 -11.90 11.58 -1.53
CA ALA A 149 -10.71 11.35 -0.72
C ALA A 149 -9.64 10.63 -1.53
N HIS A 150 -8.39 10.86 -1.13
CA HIS A 150 -7.22 10.28 -1.76
C HIS A 150 -7.01 8.86 -1.24
N LEU A 151 -7.07 7.85 -2.09
CA LEU A 151 -6.70 6.46 -1.77
C LEU A 151 -5.25 6.20 -2.18
N ALA A 152 -4.37 6.06 -1.19
CA ALA A 152 -3.01 5.60 -1.36
C ALA A 152 -2.91 4.08 -1.11
N THR A 153 -2.40 3.35 -2.09
CA THR A 153 -2.13 1.91 -2.08
C THR A 153 -0.66 1.68 -2.44
N MET A 154 -0.16 0.44 -2.35
CA MET A 154 1.21 0.11 -2.75
C MET A 154 1.24 -0.56 -4.12
N ASN A 155 2.19 -0.15 -4.97
CA ASN A 155 2.46 -0.76 -6.27
C ASN A 155 3.98 -0.97 -6.42
N GLY A 156 4.42 -2.20 -6.14
CA GLY A 156 5.85 -2.46 -5.99
C GLY A 156 6.42 -1.76 -4.76
N VAL A 157 7.56 -1.11 -4.91
CA VAL A 157 8.23 -0.39 -3.81
C VAL A 157 7.66 1.01 -3.57
N GLY A 158 6.87 1.55 -4.49
CA GLY A 158 6.29 2.89 -4.39
C GLY A 158 4.80 2.87 -4.05
N PRO A 159 4.27 3.96 -3.47
CA PRO A 159 2.83 4.14 -3.37
C PRO A 159 2.22 4.48 -4.74
N GLU A 160 0.91 4.26 -4.86
CA GLU A 160 0.06 4.68 -5.98
C GLU A 160 -1.15 5.41 -5.39
N GLU A 161 -1.57 6.51 -6.02
CA GLU A 161 -2.65 7.34 -5.49
C GLU A 161 -3.77 7.50 -6.51
N ARG A 162 -5.01 7.62 -6.03
CA ARG A 162 -6.17 8.00 -6.85
C ARG A 162 -7.22 8.65 -5.96
N ILE A 163 -7.88 9.69 -6.46
CA ILE A 163 -9.05 10.25 -5.79
C ILE A 163 -10.28 9.42 -6.13
N LEU A 164 -11.03 9.03 -5.10
CA LEU A 164 -12.25 8.25 -5.22
C LEU A 164 -13.33 8.82 -4.29
N GLU A 165 -14.59 8.73 -4.73
CA GLU A 165 -15.73 9.02 -3.86
C GLU A 165 -15.74 8.00 -2.72
N THR A 166 -15.69 8.51 -1.49
CA THR A 166 -15.59 7.74 -0.26
C THR A 166 -16.81 7.98 0.60
N PHE A 167 -17.30 6.91 1.20
CA PHE A 167 -18.56 6.87 1.91
C PHE A 167 -18.38 6.21 3.27
N TYR A 168 -19.24 6.55 4.22
CA TYR A 168 -19.43 5.80 5.45
C TYR A 168 -20.87 5.32 5.55
N LYS A 169 -21.07 4.06 5.96
CA LYS A 169 -22.40 3.51 6.26
C LYS A 169 -22.35 2.58 7.45
N ASP A 170 -23.29 2.75 8.39
CA ASP A 170 -23.43 1.84 9.54
C ASP A 170 -23.62 0.39 9.05
N GLY A 171 -22.90 -0.55 9.66
CA GLY A 171 -22.87 -1.96 9.26
C GLY A 171 -21.88 -2.29 8.12
N VAL A 172 -21.41 -1.31 7.35
CA VAL A 172 -20.37 -1.49 6.32
C VAL A 172 -19.03 -0.87 6.76
N GLY A 173 -19.07 0.31 7.37
CA GLY A 173 -17.90 1.11 7.73
C GLY A 173 -17.53 2.11 6.64
N LEU A 174 -16.24 2.43 6.54
CA LEU A 174 -15.67 3.29 5.51
C LEU A 174 -15.45 2.47 4.23
N TYR A 175 -15.95 2.93 3.09
CA TYR A 175 -15.85 2.19 1.83
C TYR A 175 -15.77 3.07 0.59
N GLN A 176 -15.35 2.44 -0.51
CA GLN A 176 -15.36 2.97 -1.87
C GLN A 176 -15.91 1.90 -2.81
N ILE A 177 -16.43 2.29 -3.98
CA ILE A 177 -16.97 1.38 -5.00
C ILE A 177 -16.12 1.51 -6.26
N THR A 178 -15.80 0.38 -6.90
CA THR A 178 -14.99 0.34 -8.13
C THR A 178 -15.30 -0.93 -8.92
N SER A 179 -14.71 -1.06 -10.11
CA SER A 179 -14.68 -2.30 -10.89
C SER A 179 -13.70 -3.34 -10.33
N LEU A 180 -14.05 -4.62 -10.45
CA LEU A 180 -13.24 -5.78 -10.08
C LEU A 180 -11.93 -5.80 -10.87
N GLY A 181 -11.98 -5.39 -12.14
CA GLY A 181 -10.80 -5.26 -13.01
C GLY A 181 -9.87 -4.09 -12.69
N SER A 182 -10.19 -3.24 -11.70
CA SER A 182 -9.41 -2.04 -11.42
C SER A 182 -8.02 -2.35 -10.83
N GLN A 183 -7.03 -1.50 -11.14
CA GLN A 183 -5.70 -1.61 -10.56
C GLN A 183 -5.72 -1.54 -9.02
N LYS A 184 -6.66 -0.79 -8.42
CA LYS A 184 -6.79 -0.68 -6.96
C LYS A 184 -7.20 -2.02 -6.32
N VAL A 185 -8.08 -2.78 -6.96
CA VAL A 185 -8.43 -4.15 -6.53
C VAL A 185 -7.19 -5.04 -6.53
N ARG A 186 -6.44 -5.06 -7.63
CA ARG A 186 -5.19 -5.84 -7.73
C ARG A 186 -4.15 -5.44 -6.69
N GLN A 187 -4.00 -4.14 -6.43
CA GLN A 187 -3.06 -3.62 -5.42
C GLN A 187 -3.47 -4.03 -4.00
N ILE A 188 -4.76 -3.96 -3.64
CA ILE A 188 -5.27 -4.38 -2.33
C ILE A 188 -5.15 -5.89 -2.13
N HIS A 189 -5.40 -6.67 -3.19
CA HIS A 189 -5.17 -8.12 -3.17
C HIS A 189 -3.70 -8.46 -2.91
N ALA A 190 -2.77 -7.72 -3.53
CA ALA A 190 -1.35 -7.92 -3.36
C ALA A 190 -0.81 -7.42 -2.02
N ASN A 191 -1.35 -6.31 -1.51
CA ASN A 191 -0.98 -5.69 -0.25
C ASN A 191 -2.17 -4.90 0.31
N ALA A 192 -2.79 -5.41 1.38
CA ALA A 192 -3.98 -4.79 1.94
C ALA A 192 -3.71 -3.48 2.73
N ASN A 193 -2.45 -3.06 2.89
CA ASN A 193 -2.13 -1.81 3.58
C ASN A 193 -2.47 -0.61 2.69
N VAL A 194 -3.42 0.21 3.13
CA VAL A 194 -3.86 1.41 2.42
C VAL A 194 -3.87 2.60 3.35
N SER A 195 -3.91 3.78 2.77
CA SER A 195 -4.21 4.99 3.51
C SER A 195 -5.17 5.89 2.75
N ILE A 196 -6.08 6.52 3.48
CA ILE A 196 -7.07 7.44 2.94
C ILE A 196 -6.77 8.82 3.51
N LEU A 197 -6.60 9.81 2.64
CA LEU A 197 -6.38 11.21 3.02
C LEU A 197 -7.58 12.06 2.61
N LEU A 198 -8.07 12.84 3.57
CA LEU A 198 -9.11 13.84 3.39
C LEU A 198 -8.62 15.21 3.84
N GLU A 199 -8.86 16.22 3.02
CA GLU A 199 -8.69 17.63 3.39
C GLU A 199 -10.01 18.18 3.93
N ASN A 200 -10.05 18.47 5.23
CA ASN A 200 -11.16 19.18 5.86
C ASN A 200 -10.90 20.69 5.80
N LYS A 201 -11.20 21.30 4.66
CA LYS A 201 -11.01 22.74 4.41
C LYS A 201 -11.71 23.62 5.44
N GLY A 202 -12.90 23.22 5.92
CA GLY A 202 -13.66 23.98 6.91
C GLY A 202 -12.96 24.08 8.27
N LYS A 203 -12.12 23.10 8.62
CA LYS A 203 -11.33 23.09 9.87
C LYS A 203 -9.84 23.37 9.66
N MET A 204 -9.39 23.59 8.42
CA MET A 204 -7.97 23.69 8.06
C MET A 204 -7.17 22.47 8.55
N GLU A 205 -7.76 21.29 8.42
CA GLU A 205 -7.22 20.01 8.87
C GLU A 205 -7.02 19.05 7.68
N GLN A 206 -6.00 18.20 7.79
CA GLN A 206 -5.91 16.99 6.97
C GLN A 206 -6.03 15.76 7.87
N VAL A 207 -6.86 14.81 7.45
CA VAL A 207 -7.17 13.58 8.18
C VAL A 207 -6.63 12.41 7.38
N VAL A 208 -5.71 11.66 7.97
CA VAL A 208 -5.08 10.48 7.36
C VAL A 208 -5.53 9.24 8.11
N VAL A 209 -6.25 8.36 7.42
CA VAL A 209 -6.67 7.05 7.92
C VAL A 209 -5.65 6.01 7.45
N ASP A 210 -4.92 5.36 8.37
CA ASP A 210 -4.15 4.14 8.09
C ASP A 210 -5.08 2.95 8.27
N ALA A 211 -5.26 2.12 7.24
CA ALA A 211 -6.27 1.07 7.23
C ALA A 211 -5.80 -0.22 6.53
N VAL A 212 -6.57 -1.28 6.76
CA VAL A 212 -6.55 -2.51 5.96
C VAL A 212 -7.70 -2.44 4.97
N GLY A 213 -7.39 -2.52 3.68
CA GLY A 213 -8.38 -2.64 2.61
C GLY A 213 -8.77 -4.10 2.38
N ARG A 214 -10.06 -4.33 2.11
CA ARG A 214 -10.60 -5.61 1.67
C ARG A 214 -11.50 -5.40 0.46
N VAL A 215 -11.34 -6.25 -0.54
CA VAL A 215 -12.26 -6.32 -1.68
C VAL A 215 -13.47 -7.19 -1.28
N CYS A 216 -14.67 -6.66 -1.43
CA CYS A 216 -15.92 -7.33 -1.10
C CYS A 216 -16.79 -7.49 -2.34
N THR A 217 -17.11 -8.74 -2.67
CA THR A 217 -18.00 -9.15 -3.76
C THR A 217 -19.35 -9.67 -3.26
N ASN A 218 -19.59 -9.63 -1.94
CA ASN A 218 -20.82 -10.12 -1.33
C ASN A 218 -22.03 -9.29 -1.79
N LEU A 219 -23.07 -9.97 -2.26
CA LEU A 219 -24.24 -9.33 -2.84
C LEU A 219 -25.04 -8.50 -1.84
N ASP A 220 -25.16 -8.94 -0.60
CA ASP A 220 -25.92 -8.22 0.43
C ASP A 220 -25.28 -6.86 0.74
N ILE A 221 -23.94 -6.82 0.85
CA ILE A 221 -23.20 -5.57 1.01
C ILE A 221 -23.36 -4.68 -0.22
N LYS A 222 -23.29 -5.23 -1.44
CA LYS A 222 -23.50 -4.46 -2.67
C LYS A 222 -24.89 -3.83 -2.73
N LYS A 223 -25.93 -4.61 -2.38
CA LYS A 223 -27.32 -4.12 -2.26
C LYS A 223 -27.42 -3.05 -1.17
N GLN A 224 -26.72 -3.21 -0.05
CA GLN A 224 -26.72 -2.23 1.03
C GLN A 224 -26.08 -0.90 0.61
N VAL A 225 -25.01 -0.88 -0.20
CA VAL A 225 -24.34 0.37 -0.60
C VAL A 225 -24.86 0.98 -1.91
N TRP A 226 -25.76 0.28 -2.60
CA TRP A 226 -26.31 0.74 -3.87
C TRP A 226 -27.07 2.06 -3.76
N HIS A 227 -26.90 2.95 -4.74
CA HIS A 227 -27.65 4.18 -4.88
C HIS A 227 -27.74 4.62 -6.35
N GLU A 228 -28.69 5.48 -6.69
CA GLU A 228 -28.96 5.95 -8.06
C GLU A 228 -27.73 6.50 -8.80
N GLY A 229 -26.83 7.20 -8.11
CA GLY A 229 -25.58 7.70 -8.73
C GLY A 229 -24.59 6.63 -9.22
N LEU A 230 -24.83 5.33 -8.95
CA LEU A 230 -23.98 4.23 -9.46
C LEU A 230 -24.44 3.71 -10.83
N LYS A 231 -25.63 4.11 -11.28
CA LYS A 231 -26.25 3.63 -12.51
C LYS A 231 -25.40 3.93 -13.75
N ASP A 232 -24.75 5.09 -13.76
CA ASP A 232 -23.84 5.52 -14.84
C ASP A 232 -22.61 4.61 -15.02
N TRP A 233 -22.32 3.76 -14.03
CA TRP A 233 -21.11 2.92 -14.01
C TRP A 233 -21.40 1.42 -14.03
N PHE A 234 -22.62 0.99 -13.65
CA PHE A 234 -22.94 -0.42 -13.41
C PHE A 234 -24.34 -0.83 -13.90
N ASP A 235 -24.76 -0.35 -15.07
CA ASP A 235 -25.97 -0.79 -15.82
C ASP A 235 -27.20 -1.05 -14.91
N ASP A 236 -27.51 -0.10 -14.03
CA ASP A 236 -28.67 -0.15 -13.13
C ASP A 236 -28.75 -1.30 -12.10
N SER A 237 -27.70 -2.10 -11.87
CA SER A 237 -27.80 -3.28 -10.98
C SER A 237 -26.64 -3.50 -9.98
N PRO A 238 -26.94 -3.69 -8.68
CA PRO A 238 -25.95 -4.14 -7.70
C PRO A 238 -25.53 -5.60 -7.89
N GLU A 239 -26.15 -6.35 -8.81
CA GLU A 239 -25.79 -7.74 -9.11
C GLU A 239 -24.66 -7.84 -10.16
N MET A 240 -24.29 -6.72 -10.79
CA MET A 240 -23.21 -6.66 -11.78
C MET A 240 -21.92 -7.26 -11.24
N LYS A 241 -21.41 -8.32 -11.89
CA LYS A 241 -20.23 -9.08 -11.42
C LYS A 241 -18.98 -8.20 -11.24
N ASP A 242 -18.86 -7.16 -12.06
CA ASP A 242 -17.72 -6.25 -12.02
C ASP A 242 -17.80 -5.22 -10.89
N MET A 243 -18.99 -4.92 -10.33
CA MET A 243 -19.08 -4.02 -9.19
C MET A 243 -18.52 -4.69 -7.92
N VAL A 244 -17.57 -4.02 -7.28
CA VAL A 244 -17.04 -4.44 -5.97
C VAL A 244 -17.00 -3.28 -4.98
N VAL A 245 -17.03 -3.64 -3.69
CA VAL A 245 -16.93 -2.68 -2.59
C VAL A 245 -15.58 -2.85 -1.92
N LEU A 246 -14.77 -1.80 -1.90
CA LEU A 246 -13.55 -1.73 -1.13
C LEU A 246 -13.90 -1.27 0.28
N ILE A 247 -13.75 -2.14 1.27
CA ILE A 247 -14.06 -1.85 2.68
C ILE A 247 -12.76 -1.63 3.44
N TYR A 248 -12.71 -0.59 4.27
CA TYR A 248 -11.53 -0.19 5.02
C TYR A 248 -11.73 -0.37 6.51
N GLN A 249 -10.83 -1.14 7.13
CA GLN A 249 -10.75 -1.29 8.58
C GLN A 249 -9.65 -0.36 9.12
N PRO A 250 -10.01 0.74 9.82
CA PRO A 250 -9.02 1.67 10.35
C PRO A 250 -8.15 1.01 11.42
N ARG A 251 -6.85 1.31 11.37
CA ARG A 251 -5.89 1.05 12.45
C ARG A 251 -5.63 2.28 13.28
N LYS A 252 -5.50 3.43 12.63
CA LYS A 252 -5.33 4.72 13.30
C LYS A 252 -5.76 5.85 12.39
N VAL A 253 -6.13 6.96 13.01
CA VAL A 253 -6.41 8.22 12.32
C VAL A 253 -5.43 9.26 12.83
N VAL A 254 -4.71 9.90 11.92
CA VAL A 254 -3.80 11.02 12.22
C VAL A 254 -4.45 12.30 11.70
N ILE A 255 -4.63 13.27 12.60
CA ILE A 255 -5.22 14.56 12.28
C ILE A 255 -4.13 15.60 12.40
N HIS A 256 -3.79 16.24 11.28
CA HIS A 256 -2.87 17.37 11.27
C HIS A 256 -3.68 18.65 11.09
N SER A 257 -3.58 19.53 12.07
CA SER A 257 -4.13 20.88 12.02
C SER A 257 -3.01 21.89 11.82
N VAL A 258 -3.32 23.02 11.17
CA VAL A 258 -2.42 24.18 11.12
C VAL A 258 -2.36 24.88 12.49
N THR A 259 -3.43 24.81 13.27
CA THR A 259 -3.61 25.57 14.52
C THR A 259 -3.42 24.76 15.78
N ALA A 260 -3.35 23.43 15.68
CA ALA A 260 -3.23 22.53 16.82
C ALA A 260 -2.16 21.44 16.62
N PRO A 261 -1.58 20.89 17.71
CA PRO A 261 -0.70 19.74 17.63
C PRO A 261 -1.35 18.55 16.91
N THR A 262 -0.53 17.72 16.27
CA THR A 262 -1.02 16.51 15.59
C THR A 262 -1.68 15.57 16.61
N ARG A 263 -2.93 15.16 16.33
CA ARG A 263 -3.66 14.18 17.15
C ARG A 263 -3.62 12.82 16.46
N ILE A 264 -3.38 11.76 17.23
CA ILE A 264 -3.38 10.38 16.75
C ILE A 264 -4.42 9.61 17.54
N LEU A 265 -5.39 9.03 16.85
CA LEU A 265 -6.41 8.16 17.42
C LEU A 265 -6.09 6.72 17.01
N GLN A 266 -5.86 5.84 17.97
CA GLN A 266 -5.45 4.46 17.73
C GLN A 266 -6.65 3.52 17.84
N CYS A 267 -6.90 2.65 16.86
CA CYS A 267 -7.94 1.61 16.93
C CYS A 267 -7.40 0.32 17.55
N ASP A 268 -8.33 -0.56 17.91
CA ASP A 268 -8.04 -1.93 18.33
C ASP A 268 -7.20 -2.68 17.30
N ILE A 269 -6.43 -3.64 17.79
CA ILE A 269 -5.57 -4.49 16.95
C ILE A 269 -6.43 -5.28 15.98
N LEU A 270 -6.17 -5.10 14.69
CA LEU A 270 -6.84 -5.85 13.62
C LEU A 270 -6.31 -7.29 13.56
N LYS A 271 -7.20 -8.23 13.22
CA LYS A 271 -6.83 -9.63 12.97
C LYS A 271 -5.71 -9.75 11.94
N TYR A 272 -5.79 -8.96 10.87
CA TYR A 272 -4.78 -8.92 9.80
C TYR A 272 -3.36 -8.66 10.32
N ASP A 273 -3.17 -7.74 11.28
CA ASP A 273 -1.83 -7.48 11.83
C ASP A 273 -1.30 -8.65 12.67
N ARG A 274 -2.18 -9.38 13.35
CA ARG A 274 -1.82 -10.63 14.05
C ARG A 274 -1.43 -11.71 13.05
N ASP A 275 -2.20 -11.86 11.97
CA ASP A 275 -1.93 -12.84 10.92
C ASP A 275 -0.60 -12.56 10.20
N LEU A 276 -0.21 -11.29 10.03
CA LEU A 276 1.10 -10.94 9.49
C LEU A 276 2.26 -11.40 10.39
N LEU A 277 2.11 -11.28 11.71
CA LEU A 277 3.13 -11.77 12.66
C LEU A 277 3.20 -13.30 12.66
N VAL A 278 2.05 -13.99 12.59
CA VAL A 278 2.03 -15.45 12.44
C VAL A 278 2.65 -15.86 11.10
N ALA A 279 2.34 -15.17 10.00
CA ALA A 279 2.97 -15.38 8.70
C ALA A 279 4.48 -15.18 8.75
N LYS A 280 4.97 -14.25 9.57
CA LYS A 280 6.40 -14.08 9.83
C LYS A 280 7.00 -15.29 10.55
N THR A 281 6.32 -15.85 11.55
CA THR A 281 6.73 -17.11 12.19
C THR A 281 6.76 -18.26 11.19
N ILE A 282 5.74 -18.37 10.33
CA ILE A 282 5.66 -19.36 9.25
C ILE A 282 6.87 -19.21 8.32
N GLN A 283 7.18 -17.99 7.89
CA GLN A 283 8.32 -17.66 7.03
C GLN A 283 9.67 -18.02 7.67
N ALA A 284 9.82 -17.74 8.97
CA ALA A 284 11.04 -18.02 9.73
C ALA A 284 11.36 -19.52 9.88
N ALA A 285 10.37 -20.40 9.68
CA ALA A 285 10.57 -21.84 9.70
C ALA A 285 11.48 -22.35 8.57
N LYS A 286 11.64 -21.58 7.47
CA LYS A 286 12.49 -21.92 6.30
C LYS A 286 12.21 -23.31 5.72
N LEU A 287 10.93 -23.70 5.66
CA LEU A 287 10.49 -24.99 5.14
C LEU A 287 10.06 -24.87 3.67
N PRO A 288 9.98 -25.98 2.92
CA PRO A 288 9.17 -26.07 1.72
C PRO A 288 7.68 -25.88 2.03
N TYR A 289 6.94 -25.24 1.14
CA TYR A 289 5.51 -24.95 1.32
C TYR A 289 4.68 -25.56 0.20
N HIS A 290 3.55 -26.16 0.55
CA HIS A 290 2.52 -26.53 -0.41
C HIS A 290 1.65 -25.30 -0.69
N VAL A 291 1.52 -24.93 -1.96
CA VAL A 291 0.64 -23.83 -2.40
C VAL A 291 -0.50 -24.41 -3.22
N THR A 292 -1.66 -24.52 -2.59
CA THR A 292 -2.91 -25.01 -3.17
C THR A 292 -3.70 -23.84 -3.74
N THR A 293 -4.10 -23.93 -5.01
CA THR A 293 -4.96 -22.94 -5.69
C THR A 293 -6.09 -23.67 -6.41
N VAL A 294 -7.16 -22.95 -6.73
CA VAL A 294 -8.21 -23.44 -7.63
C VAL A 294 -7.84 -23.04 -9.06
N ASP A 295 -7.90 -23.98 -10.01
CA ASP A 295 -7.73 -23.65 -11.43
C ASP A 295 -9.03 -23.16 -12.07
N GLN A 296 -8.99 -22.86 -13.37
CA GLN A 296 -10.13 -22.33 -14.11
C GLN A 296 -11.34 -23.28 -14.18
N ASP A 297 -11.11 -24.58 -13.97
CA ASP A 297 -12.13 -25.62 -14.03
C ASP A 297 -12.66 -25.95 -12.62
N GLY A 298 -12.27 -25.17 -11.60
CA GLY A 298 -12.64 -25.39 -10.21
C GLY A 298 -11.82 -26.48 -9.51
N VAL A 299 -10.78 -27.03 -10.15
CA VAL A 299 -10.00 -28.14 -9.60
C VAL A 299 -8.90 -27.61 -8.68
N LEU A 300 -8.76 -28.22 -7.50
CA LEU A 300 -7.68 -27.91 -6.57
C LEU A 300 -6.34 -28.44 -7.10
N ARG A 301 -5.34 -27.55 -7.15
CA ARG A 301 -4.00 -27.85 -7.63
C ARG A 301 -2.96 -27.44 -6.61
N THR A 302 -2.19 -28.40 -6.13
CA THR A 302 -1.11 -28.16 -5.16
C THR A 302 0.24 -28.20 -5.84
N ARG A 303 1.15 -27.30 -5.45
CA ARG A 303 2.55 -27.31 -5.87
C ARG A 303 3.45 -27.09 -4.69
N LEU A 304 4.56 -27.83 -4.63
CA LEU A 304 5.64 -27.56 -3.69
C LEU A 304 6.44 -26.34 -4.14
N MET A 305 6.55 -25.36 -3.27
CA MET A 305 7.31 -24.13 -3.43
C MET A 305 8.45 -24.12 -2.41
N THR A 306 9.59 -23.52 -2.76
CA THR A 306 10.81 -23.57 -1.95
C THR A 306 10.67 -22.74 -0.68
N THR A 307 10.89 -21.43 -0.73
CA THR A 307 10.97 -20.59 0.47
C THR A 307 10.06 -19.39 0.33
N LEU A 308 9.23 -19.18 1.35
CA LEU A 308 8.52 -17.92 1.54
C LEU A 308 9.56 -16.86 1.95
N LYS A 309 9.67 -15.78 1.20
CA LYS A 309 10.54 -14.65 1.52
C LYS A 309 9.69 -13.49 2.04
N PHE A 310 10.30 -12.60 2.80
CA PHE A 310 9.68 -11.35 3.25
C PHE A 310 10.54 -10.17 2.82
N HIS A 311 9.91 -9.19 2.19
CA HIS A 311 10.51 -7.90 1.87
C HIS A 311 9.67 -6.79 2.51
N GLN A 312 10.30 -5.82 3.18
CA GLN A 312 9.57 -4.86 4.02
C GLN A 312 8.46 -4.08 3.29
N THR A 313 8.63 -3.76 2.01
CA THR A 313 7.67 -2.97 1.23
C THR A 313 6.69 -3.85 0.46
N LEU A 314 7.14 -5.03 0.04
CA LEU A 314 6.37 -5.94 -0.83
C LEU A 314 5.63 -7.03 -0.04
N GLY A 315 5.98 -7.22 1.23
CA GLY A 315 5.40 -8.28 2.06
C GLY A 315 5.99 -9.65 1.74
N PHE A 316 5.16 -10.67 1.90
CA PHE A 316 5.55 -12.06 1.69
C PHE A 316 5.53 -12.42 0.21
N SER A 317 6.40 -13.33 -0.21
CA SER A 317 6.42 -13.76 -1.61
C SER A 317 7.07 -15.11 -1.84
N PHE A 318 6.66 -15.75 -2.94
CA PHE A 318 7.41 -16.83 -3.57
C PHE A 318 7.96 -16.38 -4.92
N ILE A 319 8.98 -17.09 -5.41
CA ILE A 319 9.48 -16.97 -6.77
C ILE A 319 8.97 -18.11 -7.65
N THR A 320 8.67 -17.81 -8.90
CA THR A 320 8.34 -18.83 -9.91
C THR A 320 8.72 -18.39 -11.32
N LEU A 321 8.67 -19.33 -12.27
CA LEU A 321 8.83 -19.03 -13.69
C LEU A 321 7.52 -18.47 -14.26
N GLY A 322 7.61 -17.53 -15.19
CA GLY A 322 6.43 -16.97 -15.87
C GLY A 322 5.61 -18.00 -16.65
N THR A 323 6.24 -19.07 -17.13
CA THR A 323 5.56 -20.19 -17.80
C THR A 323 4.87 -21.17 -16.84
N SER A 324 4.92 -20.90 -15.53
CA SER A 324 4.26 -21.72 -14.52
C SER A 324 2.74 -21.66 -14.67
N ARG A 325 2.07 -22.81 -14.80
CA ARG A 325 0.59 -22.88 -14.77
C ARG A 325 -0.02 -22.22 -13.54
N LYS A 326 0.72 -22.17 -12.42
CA LYS A 326 0.30 -21.51 -11.18
C LYS A 326 0.08 -20.01 -11.37
N VAL A 327 0.84 -19.35 -12.25
CA VAL A 327 0.63 -17.93 -12.59
C VAL A 327 -0.75 -17.77 -13.22
N GLY A 328 -1.07 -18.55 -14.25
CA GLY A 328 -2.37 -18.48 -14.92
C GLY A 328 -3.57 -18.86 -14.02
N HIS A 329 -3.39 -19.76 -13.05
CA HIS A 329 -4.43 -20.02 -12.04
C HIS A 329 -4.68 -18.77 -11.19
N LEU A 330 -3.60 -18.15 -10.69
CA LEU A 330 -3.65 -17.01 -9.78
C LEU A 330 -4.12 -15.71 -10.43
N GLU A 331 -3.90 -15.54 -11.74
CA GLU A 331 -4.44 -14.43 -12.51
C GLU A 331 -5.98 -14.47 -12.61
N LYS A 332 -6.57 -15.67 -12.59
CA LYS A 332 -8.03 -15.87 -12.64
C LYS A 332 -8.65 -15.93 -11.25
N ASN A 333 -7.95 -16.52 -10.29
CA ASN A 333 -8.37 -16.63 -8.90
C ASN A 333 -7.15 -16.50 -7.99
N CYS A 334 -7.03 -15.35 -7.33
CA CYS A 334 -5.88 -15.07 -6.47
C CYS A 334 -5.93 -15.81 -5.13
N THR A 335 -6.98 -16.55 -4.78
CA THR A 335 -7.06 -17.26 -3.50
C THR A 335 -6.13 -18.48 -3.49
N ALA A 336 -5.36 -18.63 -2.41
CA ALA A 336 -4.51 -19.77 -2.17
C ALA A 336 -4.54 -20.21 -0.70
N VAL A 337 -4.27 -21.49 -0.47
CA VAL A 337 -3.95 -22.04 0.85
C VAL A 337 -2.48 -22.49 0.82
N ILE A 338 -1.71 -21.99 1.78
CA ILE A 338 -0.28 -22.27 1.94
C ILE A 338 -0.11 -23.11 3.21
N THR A 339 0.43 -24.31 3.08
CA THR A 339 0.67 -25.20 4.22
C THR A 339 2.10 -25.72 4.27
N THR A 340 2.60 -25.95 5.48
CA THR A 340 3.83 -26.71 5.70
C THR A 340 3.78 -27.41 7.07
N PHE A 341 4.68 -28.36 7.28
CA PHE A 341 4.75 -29.17 8.48
C PHE A 341 6.20 -29.33 8.92
N LYS A 342 6.47 -29.11 10.20
CA LYS A 342 7.78 -29.29 10.82
C LYS A 342 7.79 -30.55 11.67
N ASN A 343 8.46 -31.60 11.19
CA ASN A 343 8.46 -32.92 11.82
C ASN A 343 8.93 -32.89 13.29
N ASP A 344 10.06 -32.23 13.58
CA ASP A 344 10.71 -32.28 14.90
C ASP A 344 9.81 -31.75 16.02
N THR A 345 9.12 -30.63 15.74
CA THR A 345 8.21 -30.01 16.69
C THR A 345 6.78 -30.52 16.56
N ALA A 346 6.45 -31.19 15.45
CA ALA A 346 5.10 -31.50 15.01
C ALA A 346 4.21 -30.25 14.87
N ASP A 347 4.80 -29.16 14.39
CA ASP A 347 4.06 -27.93 14.11
C ASP A 347 3.49 -27.99 12.69
N ALA A 348 2.18 -27.81 12.57
CA ALA A 348 1.46 -27.58 11.33
C ALA A 348 1.23 -26.09 11.14
N TYR A 349 1.62 -25.58 9.98
CA TYR A 349 1.46 -24.18 9.60
C TYR A 349 0.43 -24.09 8.48
N THR A 350 -0.56 -23.22 8.64
CA THR A 350 -1.59 -22.98 7.62
C THR A 350 -1.79 -21.49 7.44
N MET A 351 -1.86 -21.05 6.19
CA MET A 351 -2.14 -19.67 5.81
C MET A 351 -3.10 -19.65 4.63
N GLU A 352 -4.23 -18.97 4.81
CA GLU A 352 -5.09 -18.58 3.69
C GLU A 352 -4.65 -17.20 3.22
N ALA A 353 -4.47 -17.04 1.92
CA ALA A 353 -3.93 -15.82 1.36
C ALA A 353 -4.55 -15.47 0.01
N GLU A 354 -4.46 -14.20 -0.33
CA GLU A 354 -4.53 -13.75 -1.72
C GLU A 354 -3.10 -13.70 -2.26
N VAL A 355 -2.88 -14.27 -3.43
CA VAL A 355 -1.57 -14.39 -4.06
C VAL A 355 -1.64 -13.78 -5.45
N VAL A 356 -0.90 -12.69 -5.66
CA VAL A 356 -0.91 -11.91 -6.90
C VAL A 356 0.41 -12.09 -7.63
N PRO A 357 0.42 -12.62 -8.87
CA PRO A 357 1.62 -12.69 -9.70
C PRO A 357 2.08 -11.30 -10.13
N GLN A 358 3.39 -11.03 -10.03
CA GLN A 358 4.03 -9.76 -10.40
C GLN A 358 5.27 -10.00 -11.26
N GLN A 359 5.47 -9.16 -12.29
CA GLN A 359 6.61 -9.26 -13.22
C GLN A 359 7.35 -7.93 -13.43
N GLY A 360 6.81 -6.81 -12.91
CA GLY A 360 7.44 -5.49 -13.07
C GLY A 360 8.78 -5.39 -12.37
N LEU A 361 9.71 -4.59 -12.92
CA LEU A 361 11.04 -4.37 -12.34
C LEU A 361 11.00 -3.84 -10.90
N GLN A 362 9.97 -3.04 -10.57
CA GLN A 362 9.70 -2.54 -9.23
C GLN A 362 9.35 -3.63 -8.20
N PHE A 363 9.09 -4.87 -8.67
CA PHE A 363 8.93 -6.06 -7.83
C PHE A 363 10.15 -6.97 -7.92
N LEU A 364 10.68 -7.16 -9.12
CA LEU A 364 11.78 -8.08 -9.36
C LEU A 364 13.06 -7.58 -8.70
N ILE A 365 13.58 -6.40 -9.06
CA ILE A 365 14.87 -5.91 -8.59
C ILE A 365 15.03 -5.98 -7.05
N PRO A 366 14.11 -5.43 -6.23
CA PRO A 366 14.24 -5.44 -4.77
C PRO A 366 14.06 -6.82 -4.13
N THR A 367 13.62 -7.83 -4.88
CA THR A 367 13.43 -9.20 -4.38
C THR A 367 14.43 -10.18 -4.99
N TRP A 368 15.53 -9.68 -5.54
CA TRP A 368 16.60 -10.54 -6.04
C TRP A 368 17.39 -11.15 -4.89
N TYR A 369 17.72 -12.43 -5.02
CA TYR A 369 18.63 -13.14 -4.13
C TYR A 369 19.61 -13.95 -5.00
N GLU A 370 20.89 -13.93 -4.67
CA GLU A 370 21.93 -14.61 -5.47
C GLU A 370 21.69 -16.12 -5.64
N GLU A 371 21.05 -16.75 -4.65
CA GLU A 371 20.64 -18.16 -4.71
C GLU A 371 19.72 -18.45 -5.91
N PHE A 372 19.05 -17.44 -6.48
CA PHE A 372 18.18 -17.62 -7.63
C PHE A 372 18.92 -17.99 -8.92
N LYS A 373 20.22 -17.73 -9.02
CA LYS A 373 21.04 -18.22 -10.13
C LYS A 373 21.01 -19.75 -10.23
N SER A 374 20.91 -20.46 -9.11
CA SER A 374 20.79 -21.93 -9.08
C SER A 374 19.50 -22.46 -9.72
N PHE A 375 18.47 -21.63 -9.84
CA PHE A 375 17.22 -21.95 -10.55
C PHE A 375 17.23 -21.51 -12.02
N GLY A 376 18.37 -21.05 -12.55
CA GLY A 376 18.55 -20.67 -13.95
C GLY A 376 18.16 -19.24 -14.30
N TYR A 377 17.89 -18.38 -13.31
CA TYR A 377 17.64 -16.95 -13.55
C TYR A 377 18.95 -16.20 -13.82
N LYS A 378 18.91 -15.28 -14.79
CA LYS A 378 20.09 -14.52 -15.25
C LYS A 378 20.47 -13.36 -14.34
N GLY A 379 19.51 -12.80 -13.60
CA GLY A 379 19.73 -11.63 -12.77
C GLY A 379 18.44 -11.03 -12.20
N ALA A 380 18.61 -9.91 -11.50
CA ALA A 380 17.54 -9.20 -10.80
C ALA A 380 16.40 -8.72 -11.71
N ASP A 381 16.68 -8.48 -12.99
CA ASP A 381 15.75 -8.01 -14.02
C ASP A 381 15.28 -9.09 -15.01
N ASP A 382 15.63 -10.35 -14.77
CA ASP A 382 15.22 -11.47 -15.64
C ASP A 382 13.69 -11.59 -15.71
N GLN A 383 13.13 -11.27 -16.88
CA GLN A 383 11.68 -11.26 -17.13
C GLN A 383 11.06 -12.66 -17.15
N LYS A 384 11.85 -13.74 -17.14
CA LYS A 384 11.32 -15.08 -16.92
C LYS A 384 10.86 -15.30 -15.48
N ARG A 385 11.28 -14.43 -14.56
CA ARG A 385 10.96 -14.48 -13.13
C ARG A 385 9.63 -13.80 -12.85
N PHE A 386 8.81 -14.48 -12.06
CA PHE A 386 7.61 -13.91 -11.45
C PHE A 386 7.74 -13.96 -9.94
N LEU A 387 7.25 -12.91 -9.30
CA LEU A 387 7.04 -12.84 -7.87
C LEU A 387 5.57 -13.15 -7.60
N LEU A 388 5.29 -14.22 -6.86
CA LEU A 388 3.96 -14.49 -6.33
C LEU A 388 3.85 -13.75 -4.99
N GLN A 389 3.31 -12.54 -5.00
CA GLN A 389 3.16 -11.70 -3.82
C GLN A 389 2.01 -12.23 -2.96
N VAL A 390 2.28 -12.52 -1.68
CA VAL A 390 1.36 -13.19 -0.76
C VAL A 390 0.83 -12.18 0.26
N ASN A 391 -0.49 -12.06 0.31
CA ASN A 391 -1.25 -11.24 1.25
C ASN A 391 -2.07 -12.14 2.19
N PRO A 392 -1.60 -12.39 3.42
CA PRO A 392 -2.29 -13.26 4.36
C PRO A 392 -3.68 -12.72 4.72
N LYS A 393 -4.69 -13.59 4.70
CA LYS A 393 -6.05 -13.34 5.21
C LYS A 393 -6.29 -14.01 6.55
N PHE A 394 -5.62 -15.14 6.75
CA PHE A 394 -5.65 -15.92 7.96
C PHE A 394 -4.33 -16.67 8.07
N ALA A 395 -3.72 -16.72 9.25
CA ALA A 395 -2.55 -17.54 9.49
C ALA A 395 -2.62 -18.18 10.88
N MET A 396 -2.21 -19.45 10.97
CA MET A 396 -2.15 -20.18 12.23
C MET A 396 -0.97 -21.14 12.29
N VAL A 397 -0.51 -21.40 13.52
CA VAL A 397 0.41 -22.48 13.87
C VAL A 397 -0.31 -23.37 14.87
N GLY A 398 -0.39 -24.67 14.58
CA GLY A 398 -0.96 -25.66 15.49
C GLY A 398 0.04 -26.76 15.75
N ASN A 399 0.19 -27.17 17.01
CA ASN A 399 0.96 -28.36 17.35
C ASN A 399 0.05 -29.59 17.30
N VAL A 400 0.48 -30.65 16.61
CA VAL A 400 -0.32 -31.88 16.45
C VAL A 400 0.09 -33.01 17.38
N LYS A 401 1.11 -32.84 18.24
CA LYS A 401 1.42 -33.84 19.28
C LYS A 401 0.22 -33.97 20.22
N GLY A 402 -0.25 -35.21 20.41
CA GLY A 402 -1.37 -35.53 21.30
C GLY A 402 -2.77 -35.33 20.73
N ARG A 403 -2.91 -35.09 19.42
CA ARG A 403 -4.23 -35.05 18.72
C ARG A 403 -4.63 -36.38 18.06
N TYR A 404 -3.85 -37.43 18.29
CA TYR A 404 -4.13 -38.80 17.87
C TYR A 404 -3.84 -39.76 19.01
#